data_AF-A0AAD3T7F0-F1
#
_entry.id   AF-A0AAD3T7F0-F1
#
_cell.length_a   1.000
_cell.length_b   1.000
_cell.length_c   1.000
_cell.angle_alpha   90.00
_cell.angle_beta   90.00
_cell.angle_gamma   90.00
#
_symmetry.space_group_name_H-M   'P 1'
#
loop_
_entity.id
_entity.type
_entity.pdbx_description
1 polymer ?
#
loop_
_entity_poly.entity_id
_entity_poly.type
_entity_poly.pdbx_seq_one_letter_code
_entity_poly.pdbx_strand_id
1 'polypeptide(L)'
;MAGGSSRSLTYYDFMGVGTDYSTTIENPPTERENLWPIKRELTALEIRDDAFYMEKEAFQAYVLPLMPRAIRDKLAKGLVVEIAAKDERCVFYVMKLFTYEGYYVLTSYRSQSQTFIRSRELVAGQSIWLRWINGYMELKVLG
;
A
#
# COMPACT_ATOMS: atom_id res chain seq x y z
N MET A 1 36.83 -5.57 -10.67
CA MET A 1 36.63 -4.56 -9.62
C MET A 1 35.32 -3.84 -9.93
N ALA A 2 34.21 -4.23 -9.29
CA ALA A 2 32.91 -3.62 -9.54
C ALA A 2 32.74 -2.42 -8.59
N GLY A 3 32.71 -1.22 -9.15
CA GLY A 3 32.43 0.00 -8.40
C GLY A 3 30.94 0.09 -8.08
N GLY A 4 30.59 -0.04 -6.80
CA GLY A 4 29.23 0.24 -6.32
C GLY A 4 28.94 1.73 -6.43
N SER A 5 27.98 2.10 -7.29
CA SER A 5 27.50 3.48 -7.41
C SER A 5 26.54 3.77 -6.27
N SER A 6 26.98 4.56 -5.30
CA SER A 6 26.12 5.08 -4.23
C SER A 6 25.31 6.26 -4.79
N ARG A 7 23.98 6.11 -4.87
CA ARG A 7 23.08 7.23 -5.14
C ARG A 7 22.34 7.60 -3.86
N SER A 8 22.58 8.82 -3.39
CA SER A 8 21.78 9.45 -2.34
C SER A 8 20.41 9.80 -2.89
N LEU A 9 19.34 9.36 -2.22
CA LEU A 9 17.97 9.75 -2.52
C LEU A 9 17.47 10.63 -1.38
N THR A 10 17.33 11.94 -1.64
CA THR A 10 16.73 12.87 -0.68
C THR A 10 15.20 12.72 -0.75
N TYR A 11 14.59 12.30 0.37
CA TYR A 11 13.13 12.22 0.50
C TYR A 11 12.62 13.47 1.23
N TYR A 12 11.63 14.14 0.65
CA TYR A 12 10.99 15.31 1.27
C TYR A 12 9.78 14.83 2.08
N ASP A 13 9.77 15.14 3.38
CA ASP A 13 8.56 14.97 4.19
C ASP A 13 7.55 16.09 3.88
N PHE A 14 6.28 15.91 4.30
CA PHE A 14 5.12 16.79 4.11
C PHE A 14 5.33 18.25 4.57
N MET A 15 6.42 18.55 5.29
CA MET A 15 6.82 19.90 5.71
C MET A 15 7.96 20.52 4.87
N GLY A 16 8.38 19.89 3.78
CA GLY A 16 9.43 20.42 2.90
C GLY A 16 10.85 20.34 3.48
N VAL A 17 11.03 19.64 4.60
CA VAL A 17 12.36 19.38 5.17
C VAL A 17 12.92 18.12 4.53
N GLY A 18 13.97 18.28 3.72
CA GLY A 18 14.70 17.15 3.15
C GLY A 18 15.59 16.52 4.21
N THR A 19 15.40 15.23 4.48
CA THR A 19 16.28 14.46 5.36
C THR A 19 17.11 13.52 4.51
N ASP A 20 18.43 13.70 4.52
CA ASP A 20 19.36 12.84 3.78
C ASP A 20 19.53 11.51 4.52
N TYR A 21 18.87 10.46 4.04
CA TYR A 21 19.12 9.09 4.49
C TYR A 21 20.18 8.46 3.57
N SER A 22 21.44 8.41 4.01
CA SER A 22 22.45 7.59 3.34
C SER A 22 22.29 6.13 3.79
N THR A 23 21.50 5.37 3.04
CA THR A 23 21.41 3.92 3.22
C THR A 23 22.06 3.28 2.01
N THR A 24 23.16 2.55 2.21
CA THR A 24 23.78 1.73 1.17
C THR A 24 22.86 0.54 0.90
N ILE A 25 21.91 0.71 -0.03
CA ILE A 25 21.11 -0.40 -0.56
C ILE A 25 21.88 -0.94 -1.76
N GLU A 26 22.46 -2.13 -1.62
CA GLU A 26 23.07 -2.85 -2.74
C GLU A 26 21.99 -3.07 -3.81
N ASN A 27 22.14 -2.34 -4.92
CA ASN A 27 21.33 -2.40 -6.15
C ASN A 27 19.85 -2.83 -5.94
N PRO A 28 18.92 -1.90 -5.64
CA PRO A 28 17.50 -2.22 -5.80
C PRO A 28 17.30 -2.76 -7.23
N PRO A 29 16.51 -3.83 -7.42
CA PRO A 29 16.22 -4.36 -8.75
C PRO A 29 15.77 -3.18 -9.61
N THR A 30 16.39 -2.94 -10.76
CA THR A 30 16.07 -1.79 -11.64
C THR A 30 14.55 -1.66 -11.83
N GLU A 31 13.97 -0.67 -11.16
CA GLU A 31 12.73 -0.83 -10.38
C GLU A 31 11.48 -0.26 -11.07
N ARG A 32 11.42 -0.23 -12.40
CA ARG A 32 10.32 0.46 -13.13
C ARG A 32 9.24 -0.45 -13.71
N GLU A 33 9.45 -1.75 -13.79
CA GLU A 33 8.47 -2.65 -14.43
C GLU A 33 7.90 -3.73 -13.49
N ASN A 34 8.38 -3.83 -12.25
CA ASN A 34 7.78 -4.67 -11.19
C ASN A 34 7.25 -3.86 -9.98
N LEU A 35 6.73 -2.67 -10.27
CA LEU A 35 6.30 -1.63 -9.32
C LEU A 35 5.14 -2.00 -8.38
N TRP A 36 4.52 -3.16 -8.53
CA TRP A 36 3.29 -3.55 -7.83
C TRP A 36 3.51 -4.90 -7.15
N PRO A 37 3.96 -4.92 -5.88
CA PRO A 37 4.34 -6.17 -5.22
C PRO A 37 3.16 -7.06 -4.85
N ILE A 38 1.96 -6.50 -4.73
CA ILE A 38 0.74 -7.27 -4.48
C ILE A 38 -0.13 -7.16 -5.73
N LYS A 39 -0.35 -8.29 -6.41
CA LYS A 39 -1.23 -8.43 -7.58
C LYS A 39 -2.08 -9.67 -7.38
N ARG A 40 -3.39 -9.54 -7.43
CA ARG A 40 -4.31 -10.67 -7.25
C ARG A 40 -5.70 -10.34 -7.75
N GLU A 41 -6.53 -11.36 -7.91
CA GLU A 41 -7.94 -11.20 -8.25
C GLU A 41 -8.78 -10.92 -7.00
N LEU A 42 -9.81 -10.09 -7.18
CA LEU A 42 -10.81 -9.78 -6.17
C LEU A 42 -11.75 -10.96 -5.99
N THR A 43 -11.95 -11.35 -4.74
CA THR A 43 -12.90 -12.41 -4.39
C THR A 43 -14.29 -11.85 -4.16
N ALA A 44 -15.33 -12.70 -4.26
CA ALA A 44 -16.70 -12.30 -3.92
C ALA A 44 -16.84 -11.86 -2.45
N LEU A 45 -16.01 -12.41 -1.56
CA LEU A 45 -15.93 -12.02 -0.16
C LEU A 45 -15.51 -10.55 -0.02
N GLU A 46 -14.48 -10.13 -0.75
CA GLU A 46 -13.95 -8.77 -0.71
C GLU A 46 -14.94 -7.74 -1.24
N ILE A 47 -15.64 -8.07 -2.31
CA ILE A 47 -16.71 -7.23 -2.85
C ILE A 47 -17.84 -7.07 -1.83
N ARG A 48 -18.26 -8.17 -1.19
CA ARG A 48 -19.33 -8.18 -0.20
C ARG A 48 -18.97 -7.39 1.06
N ASP A 49 -17.75 -7.59 1.56
CA ASP A 49 -17.30 -7.01 2.83
C ASP A 49 -16.77 -5.58 2.66
N ASP A 50 -16.60 -5.13 1.41
CA ASP A 50 -15.98 -3.85 1.05
C ASP A 50 -14.57 -3.70 1.68
N ALA A 51 -13.78 -4.77 1.53
CA ALA A 51 -12.47 -4.89 2.14
C ALA A 51 -11.51 -5.66 1.25
N PHE A 52 -10.21 -5.36 1.33
CA PHE A 52 -9.14 -6.10 0.68
C PHE A 52 -8.36 -6.90 1.70
N TYR A 53 -8.27 -8.22 1.53
CA TYR A 53 -7.51 -9.12 2.38
C TYR A 53 -6.15 -9.43 1.74
N MET A 54 -5.07 -8.86 2.30
CA MET A 54 -3.71 -9.05 1.79
C MET A 54 -2.98 -10.09 2.65
N GLU A 55 -2.39 -11.09 1.98
CA GLU A 55 -1.55 -12.10 2.63
C GLU A 55 -0.45 -11.45 3.46
N LYS A 56 -0.30 -11.91 4.70
CA LYS A 56 0.61 -11.32 5.67
C LYS A 56 2.05 -11.34 5.20
N GLU A 57 2.51 -12.44 4.60
CA GLU A 57 3.89 -12.61 4.13
C GLU A 57 4.22 -11.57 3.05
N ALA A 58 3.34 -11.42 2.05
CA ALA A 58 3.54 -10.45 0.98
C ALA A 58 3.48 -9.00 1.49
N PHE A 59 2.53 -8.70 2.37
CA PHE A 59 2.41 -7.36 2.93
C PHE A 59 3.63 -6.98 3.79
N GLN A 60 4.11 -7.91 4.62
CA GLN A 60 5.27 -7.71 5.48
C GLN A 60 6.58 -7.60 4.69
N ALA A 61 6.70 -8.32 3.57
CA ALA A 61 7.88 -8.27 2.72
C ALA A 61 7.96 -6.95 1.93
N TYR A 62 6.85 -6.49 1.36
CA TYR A 62 6.90 -5.46 0.32
C TYR A 62 6.21 -4.14 0.65
N VAL A 63 5.28 -4.11 1.61
CA VAL A 63 4.48 -2.92 1.90
C VAL A 63 4.85 -2.33 3.27
N LEU A 64 4.79 -3.16 4.31
CA LEU A 64 5.01 -2.73 5.69
C LEU A 64 6.37 -2.02 5.90
N PRO A 65 7.51 -2.47 5.33
CA PRO A 65 8.80 -1.82 5.55
C PRO A 65 8.88 -0.38 5.04
N LEU A 66 8.07 -0.05 4.02
CA LEU A 66 8.00 1.27 3.39
C LEU A 66 7.08 2.24 4.17
N MET A 67 6.30 1.72 5.12
CA MET A 67 5.40 2.54 5.93
C MET A 67 6.13 3.29 7.04
N PRO A 68 5.65 4.49 7.41
CA PRO A 68 6.13 5.23 8.57
C PRO A 68 6.18 4.36 9.83
N ARG A 69 7.23 4.52 10.65
CA ARG A 69 7.42 3.74 11.88
C ARG A 69 6.20 3.80 12.82
N ALA A 70 5.59 4.97 12.95
CA ALA A 70 4.39 5.15 13.79
C ALA A 70 3.20 4.28 13.34
N ILE A 71 3.04 4.05 12.03
CA ILE A 71 2.00 3.16 11.48
C ILE A 71 2.35 1.71 11.80
N ARG A 72 3.60 1.31 11.56
CA ARG A 72 4.09 -0.04 11.86
C ARG A 72 3.92 -0.41 13.34
N ASP A 73 4.27 0.50 14.24
CA ASP A 73 4.18 0.29 15.69
C ASP A 73 2.73 0.11 16.16
N LYS A 74 1.78 0.83 15.54
CA LYS A 74 0.35 0.65 15.82
C LYS A 74 -0.16 -0.69 15.30
N LEU A 75 0.19 -1.07 14.08
CA LEU A 75 -0.18 -2.37 13.50
C LEU A 75 0.42 -3.54 14.29
N ALA A 76 1.66 -3.42 14.77
CA ALA A 76 2.31 -4.42 15.62
C ALA A 76 1.58 -4.63 16.96
N LYS A 77 0.86 -3.61 17.44
CA LYS A 77 -0.01 -3.67 18.64
C LYS A 77 -1.43 -4.14 18.32
N GLY A 78 -1.72 -4.54 17.08
CA GLY A 78 -3.06 -4.93 16.62
C GLY A 78 -4.04 -3.77 16.52
N LEU A 79 -3.55 -2.51 16.52
CA LEU A 79 -4.42 -1.33 16.42
C LEU A 79 -4.82 -1.07 14.96
N VAL A 80 -6.04 -0.56 14.79
CA VAL A 80 -6.49 -0.02 13.51
C VAL A 80 -5.79 1.31 13.24
N VAL A 81 -5.30 1.48 12.02
CA VAL A 81 -4.69 2.74 11.55
C VAL A 81 -5.47 3.29 10.37
N GLU A 82 -5.59 4.61 10.31
CA GLU A 82 -6.09 5.30 9.13
C GLU A 82 -4.95 5.60 8.17
N ILE A 83 -5.14 5.31 6.89
CA ILE A 83 -4.20 5.65 5.83
C ILE A 83 -4.93 6.25 4.64
N ALA A 84 -4.22 7.09 3.88
CA ALA A 84 -4.68 7.53 2.58
C ALA A 84 -4.44 6.43 1.55
N ALA A 85 -5.38 6.26 0.63
CA ALA A 85 -5.22 5.47 -0.58
C ALA A 85 -5.54 6.33 -1.81
N LYS A 86 -4.92 6.03 -2.94
CA LYS A 86 -5.09 6.74 -4.21
C LYS A 86 -5.31 5.75 -5.34
N ASP A 87 -6.32 5.97 -6.16
CA ASP A 87 -6.55 5.13 -7.35
C ASP A 87 -5.81 5.65 -8.60
N GLU A 88 -5.90 4.91 -9.70
CA GLU A 88 -5.30 5.31 -10.98
C GLU A 88 -5.97 6.53 -11.63
N ARG A 89 -7.16 6.94 -11.16
CA ARG A 89 -7.83 8.20 -11.55
C ARG A 89 -7.41 9.38 -10.66
N CYS A 90 -6.42 9.17 -9.78
CA CYS A 90 -5.94 10.14 -8.80
C CYS A 90 -6.99 10.58 -7.76
N VAL A 91 -8.01 9.77 -7.52
CA VAL A 91 -8.99 9.97 -6.45
C VAL A 91 -8.40 9.42 -5.15
N PHE A 92 -8.51 10.22 -4.07
CA PHE A 92 -8.05 9.82 -2.75
C PHE A 92 -9.19 9.29 -1.89
N TYR A 93 -8.87 8.26 -1.11
CA TYR A 93 -9.76 7.57 -0.19
C TYR A 93 -9.12 7.52 1.20
N VAL A 94 -9.91 7.66 2.24
CA VAL A 94 -9.47 7.40 3.62
C VAL A 94 -9.86 5.96 3.97
N MET A 95 -8.87 5.14 4.29
CA MET A 95 -9.02 3.71 4.53
C MET A 95 -8.58 3.34 5.93
N LYS A 96 -9.20 2.31 6.49
CA LYS A 96 -8.74 1.61 7.70
C LYS A 96 -7.86 0.45 7.31
N LEU A 97 -6.71 0.34 7.95
CA LEU A 97 -5.79 -0.78 7.84
C LEU A 97 -5.63 -1.44 9.21
N PHE A 98 -5.74 -2.76 9.27
CA PHE A 98 -5.55 -3.54 10.49
C PHE A 98 -5.19 -4.98 10.17
N THR A 99 -4.81 -5.76 11.18
CA THR A 99 -4.54 -7.19 11.04
C THR A 99 -5.74 -8.02 11.48
N TYR A 100 -6.13 -9.04 10.71
CA TYR A 100 -7.22 -9.95 11.06
C TYR A 100 -6.91 -11.35 10.52
N GLU A 101 -6.94 -12.38 11.37
CA GLU A 101 -6.78 -13.81 11.00
C GLU A 101 -5.61 -14.11 10.03
N GLY A 102 -4.46 -13.45 10.20
CA GLY A 102 -3.31 -13.67 9.31
C GLY A 102 -3.32 -12.84 8.03
N TYR A 103 -4.22 -11.88 7.90
CA TYR A 103 -4.28 -10.91 6.81
C TYR A 103 -4.02 -9.50 7.31
N TYR A 104 -3.48 -8.66 6.41
CA TYR A 104 -3.68 -7.21 6.51
C TYR A 104 -4.94 -6.85 5.74
N VAL A 105 -5.88 -6.21 6.43
CA VAL A 105 -7.18 -5.85 5.88
C VAL A 105 -7.22 -4.35 5.64
N LEU A 106 -7.51 -3.97 4.39
CA LEU A 106 -7.74 -2.59 3.99
C LEU A 106 -9.21 -2.40 3.64
N THR A 107 -9.93 -1.57 4.39
CA THR A 107 -11.37 -1.35 4.18
C THR A 107 -11.72 0.13 4.24
N SER A 108 -12.81 0.50 3.59
CA SER A 108 -13.31 1.87 3.64
C SER A 108 -13.98 2.17 4.99
N TYR A 109 -14.22 3.45 5.25
CA TYR A 109 -15.18 3.83 6.29
C TYR A 109 -16.60 3.49 5.82
N ARG A 110 -17.27 2.53 6.48
CA ARG A 110 -18.63 2.08 6.14
C ARG A 110 -19.70 3.18 6.03
N SER A 111 -19.46 4.39 6.56
CA SER A 111 -20.37 5.53 6.46
C SER A 111 -20.17 6.40 5.21
N GLN A 112 -19.18 6.10 4.36
CA GLN A 112 -19.02 6.80 3.09
C GLN A 112 -19.89 6.12 2.03
N SER A 113 -20.85 6.86 1.46
CA SER A 113 -21.73 6.39 0.38
C SER A 113 -20.97 6.02 -0.90
N GLN A 114 -19.67 6.32 -0.98
CA GLN A 114 -18.78 6.01 -2.10
C GLN A 114 -17.48 5.39 -1.58
N THR A 115 -17.55 4.12 -1.20
CA THR A 115 -16.36 3.31 -0.92
C THR A 115 -15.57 3.10 -2.21
N PHE A 116 -14.28 2.78 -2.14
CA PHE A 116 -13.49 2.55 -3.36
C PHE A 116 -14.12 1.47 -4.26
N ILE A 117 -14.49 0.31 -3.69
CA ILE A 117 -15.17 -0.77 -4.43
C ILE A 117 -16.47 -0.30 -5.08
N ARG A 118 -17.30 0.46 -4.36
CA ARG A 118 -18.57 0.98 -4.92
C ARG A 118 -18.36 2.06 -5.98
N SER A 119 -17.48 3.01 -5.72
CA SER A 119 -17.17 4.12 -6.63
C SER A 119 -16.54 3.67 -7.94
N ARG A 120 -15.84 2.54 -7.91
CA ARG A 120 -15.19 1.93 -9.06
C ARG A 120 -15.99 0.77 -9.66
N GLU A 121 -17.17 0.48 -9.11
CA GLU A 121 -18.07 -0.60 -9.55
C GLU A 121 -17.33 -1.94 -9.62
N LEU A 122 -16.50 -2.24 -8.61
CA LEU A 122 -15.66 -3.43 -8.64
C LEU A 122 -16.47 -4.70 -8.48
N VAL A 123 -16.07 -5.73 -9.20
CA VAL A 123 -16.68 -7.05 -9.19
C VAL A 123 -15.63 -8.14 -8.97
N ALA A 124 -16.08 -9.31 -8.53
CA ALA A 124 -15.21 -10.45 -8.34
C ALA A 124 -14.58 -10.89 -9.68
N GLY A 125 -13.34 -11.37 -9.62
CA GLY A 125 -12.54 -11.77 -10.79
C GLY A 125 -11.73 -10.62 -11.42
N GLN A 126 -11.99 -9.36 -11.07
CA GLN A 126 -11.11 -8.27 -11.48
C GLN A 126 -9.77 -8.34 -10.73
N SER A 127 -8.69 -7.96 -11.39
CA SER A 127 -7.37 -7.90 -10.79
C SER A 127 -7.16 -6.57 -10.06
N ILE A 128 -6.71 -6.62 -8.82
CA ILE A 128 -6.26 -5.45 -8.06
C ILE A 128 -4.75 -5.53 -7.79
N TRP A 129 -4.08 -4.41 -8.01
CA TRP A 129 -2.66 -4.22 -7.77
C TRP A 129 -2.48 -3.16 -6.68
N LEU A 130 -1.61 -3.43 -5.71
CA LEU A 130 -1.37 -2.54 -4.56
C LEU A 130 0.13 -2.31 -4.34
N ARG A 131 0.46 -1.09 -3.90
CA ARG A 131 1.82 -0.71 -3.45
C ARG A 131 1.76 0.46 -2.47
N TRP A 132 2.73 0.56 -1.58
CA TRP A 132 2.92 1.76 -0.78
C TRP A 132 3.96 2.67 -1.44
N ILE A 133 3.60 3.92 -1.72
CA ILE A 133 4.50 4.90 -2.32
C ILE A 133 4.08 6.31 -1.89
N ASN A 134 5.05 7.20 -1.67
CA ASN A 134 4.81 8.62 -1.36
C ASN A 134 3.85 8.86 -0.17
N GLY A 135 3.87 7.96 0.82
CA GLY A 135 3.09 8.09 2.05
C GLY A 135 1.62 7.67 1.96
N TYR A 136 1.19 7.06 0.84
CA TYR A 136 -0.16 6.52 0.67
C TYR A 136 -0.14 5.14 0.00
N MET A 137 -1.27 4.43 0.07
CA MET A 137 -1.48 3.19 -0.68
C MET A 137 -1.95 3.52 -2.09
N GLU A 138 -1.20 3.13 -3.12
CA GLU A 138 -1.73 3.16 -4.49
C GLU A 138 -2.53 1.90 -4.78
N LEU A 139 -3.69 2.10 -5.41
CA LEU A 139 -4.60 1.07 -5.86
C LEU A 139 -4.71 1.18 -7.38
N LYS A 140 -4.60 0.04 -8.06
CA LYS A 140 -4.87 -0.04 -9.49
C LYS A 140 -5.74 -1.25 -9.77
N VAL A 141 -6.81 -1.03 -10.52
CA VAL A 141 -7.71 -2.09 -10.94
C VAL A 141 -7.48 -2.38 -12.42
N LEU A 142 -7.45 -3.67 -12.75
CA LEU A 142 -7.46 -4.20 -14.10
C LEU A 142 -8.69 -5.10 -14.23
N GLY A 143 -9.53 -4.77 -15.21
CA GLY A 143 -10.74 -5.51 -15.56
C GLY A 143 -10.61 -6.15 -16.93
#